data_AF-A0A8C8F455-F1
#
_entry.id   AF-A0A8C8F455-F1
#
_cell.length_a   1.000
_cell.length_b   1.000
_cell.length_c   1.000
_cell.angle_alpha   90.00
_cell.angle_beta   90.00
_cell.angle_gamma   90.00
#
_symmetry.space_group_name_H-M   'P 1'
#
loop_
_entity.id
_entity.type
_entity.pdbx_description
1 polymer ?
#
loop_
_entity_poly.entity_id
_entity_poly.type
_entity_poly.pdbx_seq_one_letter_code
_entity_poly.pdbx_strand_id
1 'polypeptide(L)'
;MQLELRTLMFGIVTVLVLFLIIADIAEVEKEIAEGEDKSPDSPSYSNNTTKLSTDNWMFNRTLSNLIRKNILRFFDPERDISILKGTLKPGDVIHYIFDRQSTTNISENLYQLLPTASPMKNQHHRHCAIIGNSGILLNSSCGPEIDSYDFVIRCNLAPVEEYAGDVGRRTNLVTMNPSVVQRAFQDLASEEWRERFLQRLRSLSGSVLWIPAFMAKGGEERVEWAIRLILLHTVDVHTAFPSLRLLHAVRGYWLTNNVQIKRPTTGLLMYTMATRFCEEIHLYGFWPFPQDSQGKPVKYHYYDTLTYEYTSHASPHTMPLEFRTLSSLHRQGALRLHTGSCDVGT
;
A
#
# COMPACT_ATOMS: atom_id res chain seq x y z
N MET A 1 51.84 3.47 28.90
CA MET A 1 50.75 3.27 29.88
C MET A 1 49.41 3.90 29.45
N GLN A 2 49.14 4.16 28.16
CA GLN A 2 47.88 4.81 27.70
C GLN A 2 47.09 3.96 26.68
N LEU A 3 47.71 2.99 26.01
CA LEU A 3 47.04 2.16 25.01
C LEU A 3 46.33 0.96 25.65
N GLU A 4 46.98 0.27 26.60
CA GLU A 4 46.39 -0.88 27.30
C GLU A 4 45.14 -0.52 28.11
N LEU A 5 45.12 0.66 28.73
CA LEU A 5 43.95 1.15 29.47
C LEU A 5 42.77 1.44 28.53
N ARG A 6 43.03 1.90 27.30
CA ARG A 6 41.98 2.15 26.30
C ARG A 6 41.42 0.85 25.75
N THR A 7 42.26 -0.15 25.49
CA THR A 7 41.82 -1.49 25.05
C THR A 7 41.01 -2.18 26.15
N LEU A 8 41.42 -2.05 27.42
CA LEU A 8 40.69 -2.57 28.57
C LEU A 8 39.32 -1.89 28.72
N MET A 9 39.26 -0.56 28.60
CA MET A 9 38.00 0.20 28.65
C MET A 9 37.06 -0.17 27.50
N PHE A 10 37.58 -0.35 26.28
CA PHE A 10 36.77 -0.77 25.14
C PHE A 10 36.24 -2.20 25.31
N GLY A 11 37.05 -3.11 25.86
CA GLY A 11 36.64 -4.47 26.22
C GLY A 11 35.51 -4.47 27.24
N ILE A 12 35.63 -3.66 28.31
CA ILE A 12 34.60 -3.54 29.36
C ILE A 12 33.30 -2.97 28.80
N VAL A 13 33.36 -1.93 27.95
CA VAL A 13 32.17 -1.35 27.31
C VAL A 13 31.51 -2.34 26.36
N THR A 14 32.28 -3.10 25.59
CA THR A 14 31.73 -4.12 24.66
C THR A 14 31.05 -5.25 25.43
N VAL A 15 31.63 -5.69 26.55
CA VAL A 15 31.04 -6.69 27.44
C VAL A 15 29.77 -6.16 28.10
N LEU A 16 29.76 -4.91 28.59
CA LEU A 16 28.56 -4.28 29.16
C LEU A 16 27.44 -4.14 28.13
N VAL A 17 27.75 -3.77 26.88
CA VAL A 17 26.77 -3.71 25.79
C VAL A 17 26.23 -5.10 25.46
N LEU A 18 27.09 -6.14 25.43
CA LEU A 18 26.64 -7.51 25.25
C LEU A 18 25.73 -7.98 26.40
N PHE A 19 26.08 -7.65 27.65
CA PHE A 19 25.26 -7.98 28.81
C PHE A 19 23.91 -7.25 28.79
N LEU A 20 23.86 -5.98 28.37
CA LEU A 20 22.61 -5.25 28.20
C LEU A 20 21.75 -5.84 27.07
N ILE A 21 22.36 -6.22 25.95
CA ILE A 21 21.65 -6.90 24.84
C ILE A 21 21.12 -8.27 25.29
N ILE A 22 21.91 -9.05 26.05
CA ILE A 22 21.48 -10.36 26.55
C ILE A 22 20.40 -10.20 27.63
N ALA A 23 20.49 -9.18 28.49
CA ALA A 23 19.44 -8.87 29.46
C ALA A 23 18.14 -8.45 28.78
N ASP A 24 18.21 -7.59 27.76
CA ASP A 24 17.06 -7.19 26.94
C ASP A 24 16.45 -8.40 26.19
N ILE A 25 17.28 -9.31 25.66
CA ILE A 25 16.80 -10.54 25.02
C ILE A 25 16.14 -11.48 26.05
N ALA A 26 16.73 -11.63 27.24
CA ALA A 26 16.16 -12.47 28.29
C ALA A 26 14.85 -11.89 28.86
N GLU A 27 14.70 -10.57 28.91
CA GLU A 27 13.48 -9.89 29.32
C GLU A 27 12.38 -10.03 28.25
N VAL A 28 12.75 -9.94 26.96
CA VAL A 28 11.85 -10.23 25.83
C VAL A 28 11.43 -11.71 25.78
N GLU A 29 12.35 -12.65 26.03
CA GLU A 29 12.04 -14.09 26.09
C GLU A 29 11.15 -14.42 27.29
N LYS A 30 11.32 -13.71 28.41
CA LYS A 30 10.45 -13.85 29.59
C LYS A 30 9.05 -13.27 29.35
N GLU A 31 8.92 -12.14 28.65
CA GLU A 31 7.62 -11.61 28.21
C GLU A 31 6.91 -12.54 27.21
N ILE A 32 7.66 -13.25 26.36
CA ILE A 32 7.13 -14.27 25.44
C ILE A 32 6.67 -15.53 26.22
N ALA A 33 7.45 -15.99 27.19
CA ALA A 33 7.14 -17.18 27.99
C ALA A 33 5.96 -16.96 28.96
N GLU A 34 5.79 -15.76 29.51
CA GLU A 34 4.63 -15.41 30.34
C GLU A 34 3.33 -15.22 29.51
N GLY A 35 3.44 -15.12 28.18
CA GLY A 35 2.33 -15.05 27.24
C GLY A 35 1.81 -16.39 26.71
N GLU A 36 2.50 -17.51 26.96
CA GLU A 36 2.25 -18.80 26.29
C GLU A 36 1.51 -19.88 27.09
N ASP A 37 1.08 -19.63 28.34
CA ASP A 37 0.27 -20.60 29.09
C ASP A 37 -1.22 -20.20 29.16
N LYS A 38 -2.00 -20.62 28.15
CA LYS A 38 -3.45 -20.93 28.24
C LYS A 38 -3.93 -21.63 26.95
N SER A 39 -4.28 -22.92 27.09
CA SER A 39 -4.93 -23.75 26.06
C SER A 39 -6.44 -23.38 25.88
N PRO A 40 -7.14 -23.94 24.87
CA PRO A 40 -7.86 -23.19 23.85
C PRO A 40 -9.32 -22.94 24.24
N ASP A 41 -9.60 -21.77 24.81
CA ASP A 41 -10.90 -21.14 24.65
C ASP A 41 -10.68 -19.84 23.87
N SER A 42 -11.38 -19.75 22.73
CA SER A 42 -11.38 -18.64 21.78
C SER A 42 -11.20 -17.28 22.46
N PRO A 43 -10.16 -16.48 22.10
CA PRO A 43 -10.06 -15.14 22.62
C PRO A 43 -11.18 -14.31 21.98
N SER A 44 -12.17 -13.98 22.80
CA SER A 44 -13.12 -12.90 22.57
C SER A 44 -12.33 -11.66 22.16
N TYR A 45 -12.30 -11.37 20.86
CA TYR A 45 -11.91 -10.07 20.34
C TYR A 45 -12.80 -9.03 21.03
N SER A 46 -12.24 -8.27 21.97
CA SER A 46 -12.94 -7.15 22.56
C SER A 46 -13.19 -6.10 21.48
N ASN A 47 -14.39 -6.15 20.93
CA ASN A 47 -14.94 -5.18 19.99
C ASN A 47 -15.08 -3.82 20.66
N ASN A 48 -13.98 -3.08 20.77
CA ASN A 48 -14.02 -1.62 20.86
C ASN A 48 -13.86 -1.02 19.46
N THR A 49 -14.64 -1.53 18.51
CA THR A 49 -14.99 -0.85 17.24
C THR A 49 -16.19 0.05 17.49
N THR A 50 -16.02 1.02 18.39
CA THR A 50 -16.93 2.16 18.46
C THR A 50 -16.94 2.81 17.08
N LYS A 51 -18.14 2.90 16.48
CA LYS A 51 -18.40 3.64 15.24
C LYS A 51 -17.56 4.91 15.23
N LEU A 52 -16.59 5.02 14.31
CA LEU A 52 -15.85 6.27 14.11
C LEU A 52 -16.89 7.32 13.75
N SER A 53 -17.16 8.22 14.70
CA SER A 53 -18.24 9.20 14.59
C SER A 53 -18.01 10.05 13.33
N THR A 54 -18.97 9.96 12.40
CA THR A 54 -19.00 10.69 11.14
C THR A 54 -19.26 12.18 11.35
N ASP A 55 -19.85 12.57 12.48
CA ASP A 55 -20.55 13.84 12.57
C ASP A 55 -19.66 15.00 13.07
N ASN A 56 -18.43 14.72 13.51
CA ASN A 56 -17.52 15.72 14.09
C ASN A 56 -16.08 15.65 13.55
N TRP A 57 -15.83 14.97 12.42
CA TRP A 57 -14.48 14.97 11.85
C TRP A 57 -14.16 16.33 11.22
N MET A 58 -13.00 16.90 11.57
CA MET A 58 -12.51 18.18 11.04
C MET A 58 -11.09 18.02 10.51
N PHE A 59 -10.83 18.57 9.32
CA PHE A 59 -9.51 18.51 8.70
C PHE A 59 -8.49 19.37 9.45
N ASN A 60 -7.45 18.73 9.97
CA ASN A 60 -6.31 19.37 10.62
C ASN A 60 -5.18 19.62 9.62
N ARG A 61 -5.31 20.73 8.88
CA ARG A 61 -4.34 21.16 7.86
C ARG A 61 -2.92 21.29 8.41
N THR A 62 -2.76 21.76 9.64
CA THR A 62 -1.43 21.93 10.28
C THR A 62 -0.75 20.59 10.49
N LEU A 63 -1.46 19.58 11.00
CA LEU A 63 -0.92 18.23 11.17
C LEU A 63 -0.63 17.56 9.83
N SER A 64 -1.52 17.67 8.85
CA SER A 64 -1.30 17.14 7.49
C SER A 64 -0.02 17.74 6.86
N ASN A 65 0.19 19.05 6.98
CA ASN A 65 1.40 19.72 6.52
C ASN A 65 2.67 19.26 7.24
N LEU A 66 2.59 19.01 8.56
CA LEU A 66 3.71 18.46 9.34
C LEU A 66 4.08 17.05 8.86
N ILE A 67 3.09 16.18 8.68
CA ILE A 67 3.28 14.82 8.14
C ILE A 67 3.94 14.88 6.76
N ARG A 68 3.41 15.72 5.85
CA ARG A 68 3.97 15.95 4.51
C ARG A 68 5.45 16.35 4.57
N LYS A 69 5.81 17.29 5.45
CA LYS A 69 7.19 17.76 5.64
C LYS A 69 8.11 16.67 6.18
N ASN A 70 7.61 15.83 7.09
CA ASN A 70 8.37 14.72 7.65
C ASN A 70 8.61 13.61 6.62
N ILE A 71 7.59 13.27 5.82
CA ILE A 71 7.69 12.27 4.75
C ILE A 71 8.71 12.68 3.69
N LEU A 72 8.77 13.97 3.33
CA LEU A 72 9.72 14.50 2.35
C LEU A 72 11.20 14.23 2.71
N ARG A 73 11.51 13.99 3.99
CA ARG A 73 12.88 13.62 4.42
C ARG A 73 13.29 12.21 3.99
N PHE A 74 12.34 11.36 3.64
CA PHE A 74 12.58 9.96 3.27
C PHE A 74 12.53 9.76 1.74
N PHE A 75 11.54 10.34 1.08
CA PHE A 75 11.38 10.22 -0.37
C PHE A 75 10.67 11.43 -0.98
N ASP A 76 10.79 11.57 -2.30
CA ASP A 76 10.11 12.57 -3.09
C ASP A 76 9.39 11.87 -4.26
N PRO A 77 8.05 11.86 -4.31
CA PRO A 77 7.32 11.18 -5.36
C PRO A 77 7.62 11.72 -6.76
N GLU A 78 8.07 12.98 -6.91
CA GLU A 78 8.54 13.45 -8.21
C GLU A 78 9.75 12.66 -8.73
N ARG A 79 10.53 12.03 -7.86
CA ARG A 79 11.72 11.23 -8.23
C ARG A 79 11.51 9.73 -8.05
N ASP A 80 10.69 9.34 -7.09
CA ASP A 80 10.61 7.96 -6.62
C ASP A 80 9.40 7.20 -7.15
N ILE A 81 8.39 7.89 -7.68
CA ILE A 81 7.21 7.21 -8.21
C ILE A 81 7.52 6.33 -9.41
N SER A 82 8.51 6.71 -10.22
CA SER A 82 8.97 5.92 -11.36
C SER A 82 10.47 6.04 -11.58
N ILE A 83 11.09 4.94 -11.94
CA ILE A 83 12.34 4.92 -12.69
C ILE A 83 12.08 5.64 -14.03
N LEU A 84 13.02 6.50 -14.44
CA LEU A 84 12.90 7.27 -15.67
C LEU A 84 13.69 6.64 -16.81
N LYS A 85 13.21 6.85 -18.03
CA LYS A 85 13.89 6.43 -19.26
C LYS A 85 15.29 7.05 -19.30
N GLY A 86 16.30 6.21 -19.54
CA GLY A 86 17.72 6.58 -19.50
C GLY A 86 18.43 6.26 -18.18
N THR A 87 17.71 5.96 -17.10
CA THR A 87 18.32 5.43 -15.86
C THR A 87 18.71 3.96 -16.02
N LEU A 88 17.96 3.22 -16.84
CA LEU A 88 18.17 1.81 -17.17
C LEU A 88 18.17 1.63 -18.70
N LYS A 89 18.74 0.52 -19.16
CA LYS A 89 18.70 0.05 -20.56
C LYS A 89 18.23 -1.41 -20.64
N PRO A 90 17.70 -1.86 -21.79
CA PRO A 90 17.39 -3.26 -22.02
C PRO A 90 18.59 -4.16 -21.68
N GLY A 91 18.32 -5.25 -20.96
CA GLY A 91 19.34 -6.19 -20.49
C GLY A 91 19.99 -5.83 -19.14
N ASP A 92 19.76 -4.63 -18.58
CA ASP A 92 20.22 -4.33 -17.23
C ASP A 92 19.62 -5.29 -16.20
N VAL A 93 20.43 -5.74 -15.25
CA VAL A 93 20.04 -6.69 -14.21
C VAL A 93 19.50 -5.94 -12.99
N ILE A 94 18.29 -6.31 -12.57
CA ILE A 94 17.61 -5.78 -11.39
C ILE A 94 17.40 -6.88 -10.37
N HIS A 95 17.75 -6.62 -9.11
CA HIS A 95 17.45 -7.50 -7.99
C HIS A 95 16.04 -7.23 -7.46
N TYR A 96 15.30 -8.29 -7.11
CA TYR A 96 14.01 -8.11 -6.44
C TYR A 96 14.18 -7.52 -5.04
N ILE A 97 13.26 -6.62 -4.67
CA ILE A 97 13.30 -5.94 -3.37
C ILE A 97 13.12 -6.93 -2.21
N PHE A 98 12.22 -7.91 -2.37
CA PHE A 98 11.90 -8.90 -1.33
C PHE A 98 12.69 -10.21 -1.42
N ASP A 99 13.37 -10.46 -2.53
CA ASP A 99 14.24 -11.61 -2.74
C ASP A 99 15.51 -11.15 -3.48
N ARG A 100 16.48 -10.64 -2.72
CA ARG A 100 17.69 -10.05 -3.30
C ARG A 100 18.59 -11.06 -4.00
N GLN A 101 18.38 -12.36 -3.78
CA GLN A 101 19.13 -13.42 -4.47
C GLN A 101 18.61 -13.67 -5.88
N SER A 102 17.36 -13.32 -6.14
CA SER A 102 16.76 -13.44 -7.46
C SER A 102 16.88 -12.12 -8.23
N THR A 103 17.09 -12.25 -9.53
CA THR A 103 17.22 -11.14 -10.48
C THR A 103 16.26 -11.28 -11.65
N THR A 104 16.08 -10.18 -12.36
CA THR A 104 15.42 -10.11 -13.67
C THR A 104 16.10 -9.07 -14.53
N ASN A 105 15.92 -9.18 -15.85
CA ASN A 105 16.48 -8.23 -16.80
C ASN A 105 15.40 -7.25 -17.24
N ILE A 106 15.79 -6.00 -17.50
CA ILE A 106 14.92 -5.03 -18.16
C ILE A 106 14.61 -5.52 -19.57
N SER A 107 13.34 -5.81 -19.85
CA SER A 107 12.87 -6.18 -21.18
C SER A 107 12.76 -4.94 -22.08
N GLU A 108 12.83 -5.17 -23.40
CA GLU A 108 12.63 -4.11 -24.39
C GLU A 108 11.26 -3.45 -24.23
N ASN A 109 10.23 -4.27 -24.00
CA ASN A 109 8.85 -3.81 -23.81
C ASN A 109 8.71 -2.95 -22.55
N LEU A 110 9.33 -3.33 -21.43
CA LEU A 110 9.32 -2.51 -20.21
C LEU A 110 10.07 -1.20 -20.44
N TYR A 111 11.23 -1.24 -21.08
CA TYR A 111 12.02 -0.04 -21.39
C TYR A 111 11.24 0.96 -22.26
N GLN A 112 10.45 0.47 -23.24
CA GLN A 112 9.59 1.33 -24.06
C GLN A 112 8.56 2.09 -23.23
N LEU A 113 8.02 1.47 -22.17
CA LEU A 113 7.05 2.05 -21.25
C LEU A 113 7.66 2.82 -20.07
N LEU A 114 8.98 2.95 -19.95
CA LEU A 114 9.56 3.82 -18.93
C LEU A 114 9.25 5.30 -19.27
N PRO A 115 8.74 6.09 -18.32
CA PRO A 115 8.42 7.49 -18.58
C PRO A 115 9.70 8.34 -18.70
N THR A 116 9.69 9.32 -19.59
CA THR A 116 10.82 10.26 -19.76
C THR A 116 10.84 11.36 -18.68
N ALA A 117 9.69 11.65 -18.09
CA ALA A 117 9.54 12.56 -16.96
C ALA A 117 8.58 11.95 -15.93
N SER A 118 8.71 12.33 -14.67
CA SER A 118 7.84 11.80 -13.62
C SER A 118 6.37 12.16 -13.86
N PRO A 119 5.44 11.18 -13.80
CA PRO A 119 4.01 11.45 -13.90
C PRO A 119 3.47 12.35 -12.79
N MET A 120 4.20 12.49 -11.68
CA MET A 120 3.80 13.34 -10.55
C MET A 120 4.50 14.70 -10.51
N LYS A 121 5.30 15.01 -11.54
CA LYS A 121 6.00 16.31 -11.61
C LYS A 121 4.98 17.44 -11.59
N ASN A 122 5.14 18.39 -10.66
CA ASN A 122 4.27 19.55 -10.46
C ASN A 122 2.78 19.20 -10.24
N GLN A 123 2.47 17.99 -9.80
CA GLN A 123 1.08 17.61 -9.49
C GLN A 123 0.71 18.07 -8.08
N HIS A 124 -0.46 18.68 -7.96
CA HIS A 124 -1.00 19.14 -6.70
C HIS A 124 -2.54 19.18 -6.75
N HIS A 125 -3.20 18.49 -5.84
CA HIS A 125 -4.65 18.32 -5.79
C HIS A 125 -5.19 18.69 -4.41
N ARG A 126 -6.38 19.28 -4.33
CA ARG A 126 -6.95 19.70 -3.05
C ARG A 126 -7.55 18.50 -2.32
N HIS A 127 -8.46 17.80 -2.97
CA HIS A 127 -9.15 16.66 -2.37
C HIS A 127 -8.79 15.37 -3.12
N CYS A 128 -8.18 14.42 -2.41
CA CYS A 128 -7.86 13.11 -2.95
C CYS A 128 -8.61 11.99 -2.24
N ALA A 129 -9.06 11.01 -3.01
CA ALA A 129 -9.59 9.75 -2.47
C ALA A 129 -8.63 8.61 -2.77
N ILE A 130 -8.36 7.77 -1.77
CA ILE A 130 -7.59 6.52 -1.93
C ILE A 130 -8.53 5.36 -1.64
N ILE A 131 -8.69 4.50 -2.62
CA ILE A 131 -9.63 3.39 -2.60
C ILE A 131 -8.83 2.10 -2.40
N GLY A 132 -8.90 1.57 -1.19
CA GLY A 132 -8.53 0.21 -0.86
C GLY A 132 -9.57 -0.79 -1.37
N ASN A 133 -9.29 -2.07 -1.21
CA ASN A 133 -10.07 -3.11 -1.89
C ASN A 133 -11.04 -3.84 -0.97
N SER A 134 -11.16 -3.46 0.31
CA SER A 134 -11.98 -4.20 1.28
C SER A 134 -13.44 -4.31 0.87
N GLY A 135 -14.06 -5.45 1.18
CA GLY A 135 -15.49 -5.69 1.01
C GLY A 135 -16.41 -4.77 1.83
N ILE A 136 -15.86 -3.96 2.76
CA ILE A 136 -16.61 -2.94 3.49
C ILE A 136 -17.29 -1.93 2.56
N LEU A 137 -16.80 -1.80 1.32
CA LEU A 137 -17.38 -0.92 0.31
C LEU A 137 -18.71 -1.43 -0.27
N LEU A 138 -19.01 -2.73 -0.16
CA LEU A 138 -20.21 -3.29 -0.77
C LEU A 138 -21.49 -2.73 -0.13
N ASN A 139 -22.37 -2.17 -0.96
CA ASN A 139 -23.59 -1.44 -0.58
C ASN A 139 -23.34 -0.17 0.24
N SER A 140 -22.15 0.43 0.12
CA SER A 140 -21.82 1.70 0.76
C SER A 140 -22.44 2.90 0.03
N SER A 141 -22.79 2.77 -1.25
CA SER A 141 -23.23 3.88 -2.10
C SER A 141 -22.22 5.04 -2.21
N CYS A 142 -20.94 4.78 -1.91
CA CYS A 142 -19.90 5.80 -1.91
C CYS A 142 -19.41 6.21 -3.30
N GLY A 143 -19.88 5.58 -4.37
CA GLY A 143 -19.40 5.83 -5.73
C GLY A 143 -19.49 7.29 -6.18
N PRO A 144 -20.66 7.96 -6.06
CA PRO A 144 -20.80 9.36 -6.42
C PRO A 144 -19.88 10.29 -5.61
N GLU A 145 -19.72 10.03 -4.31
CA GLU A 145 -18.83 10.81 -3.45
C GLU A 145 -17.36 10.63 -3.90
N ILE A 146 -16.93 9.38 -4.15
CA ILE A 146 -15.58 9.06 -4.63
C ILE A 146 -15.28 9.76 -5.96
N ASP A 147 -16.24 9.78 -6.89
CA ASP A 147 -16.04 10.39 -8.21
C ASP A 147 -15.98 11.93 -8.18
N SER A 148 -16.42 12.54 -7.07
CA SER A 148 -16.38 13.99 -6.85
C SER A 148 -14.98 14.52 -6.49
N TYR A 149 -14.05 13.66 -6.03
CA TYR A 149 -12.69 14.08 -5.66
C TYR A 149 -11.86 14.51 -6.87
N ASP A 150 -10.92 15.44 -6.67
CA ASP A 150 -10.04 15.95 -7.72
C ASP A 150 -9.13 14.84 -8.29
N PHE A 151 -8.68 13.94 -7.42
CA PHE A 151 -7.75 12.88 -7.75
C PHE A 151 -8.06 11.57 -7.02
N VAL A 152 -8.30 10.50 -7.77
CA VAL A 152 -8.66 9.18 -7.21
C VAL A 152 -7.52 8.18 -7.44
N ILE A 153 -7.01 7.64 -6.34
CA ILE A 153 -5.98 6.61 -6.30
C ILE A 153 -6.62 5.25 -6.00
N ARG A 154 -6.42 4.25 -6.86
CA ARG A 154 -6.94 2.89 -6.67
C ARG A 154 -5.83 1.87 -6.45
N CYS A 155 -6.13 0.81 -5.72
CA CYS A 155 -5.17 -0.23 -5.39
C CYS A 155 -5.33 -1.48 -6.28
N ASN A 156 -4.21 -1.98 -6.79
CA ASN A 156 -4.06 -3.28 -7.43
C ASN A 156 -5.04 -3.54 -8.60
N LEU A 157 -5.28 -2.58 -9.49
CA LEU A 157 -6.08 -2.69 -10.72
C LEU A 157 -7.39 -3.48 -10.52
N ALA A 158 -8.02 -3.26 -9.37
CA ALA A 158 -9.26 -3.93 -9.03
C ALA A 158 -10.34 -3.63 -10.08
N PRO A 159 -11.27 -4.57 -10.33
CA PRO A 159 -12.49 -4.32 -11.10
C PRO A 159 -13.28 -3.15 -10.52
N VAL A 160 -13.98 -2.42 -11.39
CA VAL A 160 -14.68 -1.17 -11.02
C VAL A 160 -16.07 -1.11 -11.62
N GLU A 161 -16.25 -1.53 -12.88
CA GLU A 161 -17.47 -1.28 -13.64
C GLU A 161 -18.72 -1.87 -12.96
N GLU A 162 -18.61 -3.10 -12.46
CA GLU A 162 -19.68 -3.84 -11.79
C GLU A 162 -19.96 -3.32 -10.37
N TYR A 163 -19.05 -2.52 -9.81
CA TYR A 163 -19.09 -2.01 -8.44
C TYR A 163 -19.21 -0.48 -8.38
N ALA A 164 -19.45 0.17 -9.53
CA ALA A 164 -19.35 1.62 -9.67
C ALA A 164 -20.26 2.40 -8.69
N GLY A 165 -21.42 1.85 -8.30
CA GLY A 165 -22.30 2.47 -7.31
C GLY A 165 -21.65 2.62 -5.92
N ASP A 166 -20.75 1.71 -5.58
CA ASP A 166 -20.06 1.67 -4.29
C ASP A 166 -18.66 2.27 -4.34
N VAL A 167 -17.92 2.04 -5.43
CA VAL A 167 -16.50 2.38 -5.51
C VAL A 167 -16.18 3.50 -6.49
N GLY A 168 -17.17 4.01 -7.24
CA GLY A 168 -17.01 5.05 -8.26
C GLY A 168 -16.24 4.56 -9.48
N ARG A 169 -16.22 5.34 -10.57
CA ARG A 169 -15.51 5.02 -11.83
C ARG A 169 -14.20 5.79 -11.99
N ARG A 170 -14.10 6.98 -11.40
CA ARG A 170 -12.96 7.89 -11.57
C ARG A 170 -11.68 7.19 -11.10
N THR A 171 -10.67 7.28 -11.93
CA THR A 171 -9.32 6.79 -11.65
C THR A 171 -8.36 7.82 -12.20
N ASN A 172 -7.35 8.21 -11.43
CA ASN A 172 -6.27 9.08 -11.89
C ASN A 172 -4.92 8.40 -11.72
N LEU A 173 -4.78 7.56 -10.68
CA LEU A 173 -3.65 6.67 -10.47
C LEU A 173 -4.18 5.32 -10.00
N VAL A 174 -3.69 4.23 -10.59
CA VAL A 174 -3.97 2.89 -10.11
C VAL A 174 -2.69 2.08 -10.04
N THR A 175 -2.49 1.37 -8.93
CA THR A 175 -1.39 0.42 -8.83
C THR A 175 -1.78 -0.91 -9.46
N MET A 176 -0.85 -1.68 -10.02
CA MET A 176 -1.12 -3.01 -10.55
C MET A 176 -0.10 -4.00 -10.00
N ASN A 177 -0.32 -4.45 -8.76
CA ASN A 177 0.46 -5.58 -8.23
C ASN A 177 0.26 -6.80 -9.16
N PRO A 178 1.33 -7.50 -9.59
CA PRO A 178 1.23 -8.59 -10.54
C PRO A 178 0.21 -9.67 -10.14
N SER A 179 0.06 -9.94 -8.83
CA SER A 179 -0.90 -10.93 -8.32
C SER A 179 -2.36 -10.63 -8.64
N VAL A 180 -2.72 -9.40 -9.01
CA VAL A 180 -4.10 -9.09 -9.44
C VAL A 180 -4.48 -9.79 -10.74
N VAL A 181 -3.51 -10.00 -11.64
CA VAL A 181 -3.78 -10.65 -12.94
C VAL A 181 -4.29 -12.08 -12.71
N GLN A 182 -3.71 -12.78 -11.73
CA GLN A 182 -4.21 -14.08 -11.29
C GLN A 182 -5.57 -13.95 -10.60
N ARG A 183 -5.67 -13.06 -9.61
CA ARG A 183 -6.80 -13.03 -8.66
C ARG A 183 -8.10 -12.51 -9.26
N ALA A 184 -8.03 -11.46 -10.09
CA ALA A 184 -9.20 -10.81 -10.66
C ALA A 184 -9.39 -11.12 -12.15
N PHE A 185 -8.35 -11.62 -12.83
CA PHE A 185 -8.36 -11.84 -14.27
C PHE A 185 -7.91 -13.24 -14.69
N GLN A 186 -7.91 -14.20 -13.75
CA GLN A 186 -7.64 -15.63 -13.97
C GLN A 186 -6.41 -15.92 -14.85
N ASP A 187 -5.31 -15.18 -14.64
CA ASP A 187 -4.08 -15.32 -15.43
C ASP A 187 -4.31 -15.27 -16.95
N LEU A 188 -5.34 -14.51 -17.37
CA LEU A 188 -5.74 -14.34 -18.77
C LEU A 188 -5.96 -15.67 -19.51
N ALA A 189 -6.42 -16.70 -18.77
CA ALA A 189 -6.53 -18.07 -19.25
C ALA A 189 -7.47 -18.28 -20.45
N SER A 190 -8.37 -17.33 -20.72
CA SER A 190 -9.27 -17.34 -21.87
C SER A 190 -9.33 -15.98 -22.56
N GLU A 191 -9.82 -15.94 -23.80
CA GLU A 191 -10.07 -14.68 -24.51
C GLU A 191 -11.02 -13.76 -23.73
N GLU A 192 -12.01 -14.31 -23.02
CA GLU A 192 -12.89 -13.54 -22.16
C GLU A 192 -12.12 -12.80 -21.06
N TRP A 193 -11.24 -13.50 -20.33
CA TRP A 193 -10.45 -12.90 -19.27
C TRP A 193 -9.40 -11.91 -19.79
N ARG A 194 -8.83 -12.20 -20.96
CA ARG A 194 -7.94 -11.26 -21.66
C ARG A 194 -8.69 -9.98 -22.04
N GLU A 195 -9.88 -10.10 -22.60
CA GLU A 195 -10.69 -8.94 -23.00
C GLU A 195 -11.15 -8.15 -21.77
N ARG A 196 -11.56 -8.81 -20.68
CA ARG A 196 -11.89 -8.12 -19.41
C ARG A 196 -10.70 -7.32 -18.87
N PHE A 197 -9.50 -7.90 -18.88
CA PHE A 197 -8.28 -7.21 -18.45
C PHE A 197 -7.96 -6.02 -19.38
N LEU A 198 -8.07 -6.21 -20.69
CA LEU A 198 -7.85 -5.15 -21.68
C LEU A 198 -8.88 -4.03 -21.57
N GLN A 199 -10.15 -4.33 -21.31
CA GLN A 199 -11.19 -3.34 -21.03
C GLN A 199 -10.86 -2.54 -19.77
N ARG A 200 -10.38 -3.22 -18.72
CA ARG A 200 -9.94 -2.54 -17.49
C ARG A 200 -8.75 -1.61 -17.74
N LEU A 201 -7.81 -1.99 -18.59
CA LEU A 201 -6.69 -1.13 -19.01
C LEU A 201 -7.19 0.06 -19.85
N ARG A 202 -8.07 -0.17 -20.83
CA ARG A 202 -8.64 0.89 -21.68
C ARG A 202 -9.44 1.92 -20.88
N SER A 203 -10.13 1.51 -19.82
CA SER A 203 -10.90 2.42 -18.98
C SER A 203 -10.05 3.37 -18.14
N LEU A 204 -8.72 3.21 -18.13
CA LEU A 204 -7.81 4.12 -17.44
C LEU A 204 -7.61 5.43 -18.20
N SER A 205 -7.74 5.46 -19.53
CA SER A 205 -7.87 6.67 -20.35
C SER A 205 -6.99 7.86 -19.90
N GLY A 206 -5.67 7.71 -19.97
CA GLY A 206 -4.70 8.73 -19.58
C GLY A 206 -4.32 8.73 -18.10
N SER A 207 -4.88 7.84 -17.28
CA SER A 207 -4.46 7.67 -15.88
C SER A 207 -3.04 7.12 -15.75
N VAL A 208 -2.46 7.29 -14.56
CA VAL A 208 -1.19 6.68 -14.19
C VAL A 208 -1.41 5.21 -13.82
N LEU A 209 -0.74 4.30 -14.54
CA LEU A 209 -0.67 2.88 -14.21
C LEU A 209 0.67 2.58 -13.53
N TRP A 210 0.63 2.41 -12.22
CA TRP A 210 1.82 2.19 -11.39
C TRP A 210 2.09 0.70 -11.19
N ILE A 211 3.14 0.17 -11.80
CA ILE A 211 3.44 -1.27 -11.86
C ILE A 211 4.68 -1.58 -11.00
N PRO A 212 4.52 -2.18 -9.80
CA PRO A 212 5.63 -2.59 -8.95
C PRO A 212 6.33 -3.87 -9.45
N ALA A 213 6.92 -3.80 -10.65
CA ALA A 213 7.49 -4.94 -11.38
C ALA A 213 8.64 -5.66 -10.66
N PHE A 214 9.36 -4.96 -9.78
CA PHE A 214 10.60 -5.44 -9.16
C PHE A 214 10.46 -5.74 -7.66
N MET A 215 9.23 -5.87 -7.15
CA MET A 215 9.01 -6.10 -5.71
C MET A 215 9.30 -7.55 -5.30
N ALA A 216 8.68 -8.52 -5.98
CA ALA A 216 8.77 -9.95 -5.67
C ALA A 216 8.95 -10.76 -6.96
N LYS A 217 9.69 -11.87 -6.84
CA LYS A 217 9.77 -12.90 -7.89
C LYS A 217 8.42 -13.58 -8.10
N GLY A 218 8.15 -14.06 -9.31
CA GLY A 218 6.94 -14.82 -9.69
C GLY A 218 5.82 -13.95 -10.28
N GLY A 219 6.06 -12.65 -10.46
CA GLY A 219 5.13 -11.72 -11.10
C GLY A 219 5.54 -11.29 -12.51
N GLU A 220 6.71 -11.72 -12.99
CA GLU A 220 7.36 -11.24 -14.21
C GLU A 220 6.50 -11.43 -15.44
N GLU A 221 5.96 -12.64 -15.58
CA GLU A 221 5.16 -13.01 -16.74
C GLU A 221 3.86 -12.18 -16.79
N ARG A 222 3.22 -11.98 -15.64
CA ARG A 222 2.00 -11.15 -15.52
C ARG A 222 2.26 -9.68 -15.83
N VAL A 223 3.42 -9.16 -15.42
CA VAL A 223 3.88 -7.81 -15.79
C VAL A 223 4.08 -7.73 -17.29
N GLU A 224 4.78 -8.70 -17.88
CA GLU A 224 5.06 -8.75 -19.31
C GLU A 224 3.78 -8.86 -20.14
N TRP A 225 2.79 -9.66 -19.72
CA TRP A 225 1.47 -9.72 -20.37
C TRP A 225 0.77 -8.36 -20.37
N ALA A 226 0.77 -7.66 -19.23
CA ALA A 226 0.16 -6.34 -19.14
C ALA A 226 0.84 -5.32 -20.06
N ILE A 227 2.17 -5.27 -20.03
CA ILE A 227 2.98 -4.39 -20.87
C ILE A 227 2.74 -4.68 -22.36
N ARG A 228 2.72 -5.96 -22.75
CA ARG A 228 2.47 -6.37 -24.15
C ARG A 228 1.09 -5.93 -24.61
N LEU A 229 0.05 -6.10 -23.79
CA LEU A 229 -1.30 -5.66 -24.15
C LEU A 229 -1.39 -4.14 -24.30
N ILE A 230 -0.71 -3.39 -23.42
CA ILE A 230 -0.63 -1.92 -23.52
C ILE A 230 0.00 -1.50 -24.85
N LEU A 231 1.14 -2.10 -25.21
CA LEU A 231 1.85 -1.80 -26.45
C LEU A 231 1.06 -2.23 -27.69
N LEU A 232 0.55 -3.47 -27.71
CA LEU A 232 -0.16 -4.05 -28.86
C LEU A 232 -1.46 -3.31 -29.18
N HIS A 233 -2.20 -2.90 -28.16
CA HIS A 233 -3.49 -2.21 -28.31
C HIS A 233 -3.40 -0.70 -28.13
N THR A 234 -2.18 -0.15 -28.07
CA THR A 234 -1.92 1.29 -27.90
C THR A 234 -2.78 1.90 -26.80
N VAL A 235 -2.82 1.26 -25.64
CA VAL A 235 -3.67 1.69 -24.53
C VAL A 235 -3.16 3.04 -24.00
N ASP A 236 -4.06 4.01 -23.91
CA ASP A 236 -3.77 5.34 -23.36
C ASP A 236 -3.60 5.28 -21.84
N VAL A 237 -2.37 5.07 -21.37
CA VAL A 237 -1.97 5.09 -19.96
C VAL A 237 -0.57 5.67 -19.77
N HIS A 238 -0.37 6.36 -18.66
CA HIS A 238 0.96 6.80 -18.23
C HIS A 238 1.56 5.76 -17.28
N THR A 239 2.48 4.94 -17.77
CA THR A 239 3.12 3.91 -16.94
C THR A 239 4.16 4.49 -15.98
N ALA A 240 4.19 3.93 -14.77
CA ALA A 240 5.17 4.25 -13.74
C ALA A 240 5.69 2.97 -13.08
N PHE A 241 7.00 2.84 -12.93
CA PHE A 241 7.65 1.67 -12.32
C PHE A 241 8.47 2.14 -11.12
N PRO A 242 8.06 1.84 -9.88
CA PRO A 242 8.64 2.49 -8.71
C PRO A 242 10.14 2.32 -8.59
N SER A 243 10.78 3.37 -8.07
CA SER A 243 12.18 3.31 -7.67
C SER A 243 12.41 2.18 -6.67
N LEU A 244 13.54 1.48 -6.81
CA LEU A 244 13.90 0.35 -5.98
C LEU A 244 14.05 0.72 -4.49
N ARG A 245 14.23 2.02 -4.17
CA ARG A 245 14.33 2.51 -2.79
C ARG A 245 12.99 2.90 -2.17
N LEU A 246 11.93 3.13 -2.96
CA LEU A 246 10.70 3.78 -2.50
C LEU A 246 10.07 3.04 -1.32
N LEU A 247 9.96 1.72 -1.43
CA LEU A 247 9.37 0.91 -0.36
C LEU A 247 10.19 0.98 0.94
N HIS A 248 11.53 0.93 0.83
CA HIS A 248 12.41 1.04 2.00
C HIS A 248 12.30 2.42 2.65
N ALA A 249 12.18 3.49 1.86
CA ALA A 249 11.99 4.84 2.36
C ALA A 249 10.65 5.00 3.10
N VAL A 250 9.56 4.47 2.52
CA VAL A 250 8.23 4.48 3.14
C VAL A 250 8.23 3.68 4.43
N ARG A 251 8.81 2.47 4.43
CA ARG A 251 8.97 1.66 5.64
C ARG A 251 9.80 2.42 6.69
N GLY A 252 10.90 3.05 6.29
CA GLY A 252 11.75 3.84 7.18
C GLY A 252 10.98 4.95 7.88
N TYR A 253 10.14 5.69 7.15
CA TYR A 253 9.28 6.73 7.72
C TYR A 253 8.38 6.18 8.83
N TRP A 254 7.66 5.09 8.57
CA TRP A 254 6.73 4.51 9.54
C TRP A 254 7.46 3.95 10.77
N LEU A 255 8.62 3.31 10.58
CA LEU A 255 9.44 2.82 11.70
C LEU A 255 9.95 3.96 12.59
N THR A 256 10.44 5.05 11.99
CA THR A 256 10.87 6.25 12.74
C THR A 256 9.72 6.90 13.51
N ASN A 257 8.46 6.66 13.11
CA ASN A 257 7.26 7.12 13.80
C ASN A 257 6.61 6.02 14.65
N ASN A 258 7.39 5.03 15.12
CA ASN A 258 6.97 3.97 16.04
C ASN A 258 5.87 3.04 15.51
N VAL A 259 5.76 2.90 14.19
CA VAL A 259 4.83 1.96 13.55
C VAL A 259 5.64 0.76 13.02
N GLN A 260 5.63 -0.34 13.79
CA GLN A 260 6.42 -1.55 13.53
C GLN A 260 5.85 -2.39 12.38
N ILE A 261 5.98 -1.90 11.16
CA ILE A 261 5.57 -2.60 9.93
C ILE A 261 6.74 -3.31 9.26
N LYS A 262 6.57 -4.62 9.02
CA LYS A 262 7.54 -5.41 8.25
C LYS A 262 7.52 -5.00 6.78
N ARG A 263 6.33 -4.95 6.19
CA ARG A 263 6.09 -4.55 4.79
C ARG A 263 4.79 -3.74 4.71
N PRO A 264 4.84 -2.45 4.31
CA PRO A 264 3.63 -1.65 4.15
C PRO A 264 2.73 -2.28 3.07
N THR A 265 1.42 -2.24 3.27
CA THR A 265 0.46 -2.56 2.19
C THR A 265 0.53 -1.54 1.07
N THR A 266 -0.02 -1.89 -0.10
CA THR A 266 -0.26 -0.94 -1.19
C THR A 266 -1.05 0.28 -0.72
N GLY A 267 -2.06 0.10 0.14
CA GLY A 267 -2.87 1.21 0.67
C GLY A 267 -2.06 2.19 1.51
N LEU A 268 -1.26 1.68 2.46
CA LEU A 268 -0.39 2.52 3.27
C LEU A 268 0.70 3.20 2.44
N LEU A 269 1.24 2.49 1.44
CA LEU A 269 2.19 3.06 0.48
C LEU A 269 1.56 4.23 -0.29
N MET A 270 0.36 4.04 -0.84
CA MET A 270 -0.36 5.08 -1.59
C MET A 270 -0.74 6.27 -0.72
N TYR A 271 -1.21 6.05 0.51
CA TYR A 271 -1.42 7.15 1.48
C TYR A 271 -0.13 7.95 1.68
N THR A 272 0.97 7.26 1.98
CA THR A 272 2.26 7.92 2.22
C THR A 272 2.69 8.78 1.02
N MET A 273 2.55 8.23 -0.20
CA MET A 273 2.87 8.95 -1.44
C MET A 273 1.94 10.14 -1.69
N ALA A 274 0.63 9.96 -1.52
CA ALA A 274 -0.39 10.97 -1.74
C ALA A 274 -0.19 12.21 -0.86
N THR A 275 0.35 12.06 0.35
CA THR A 275 0.64 13.22 1.22
C THR A 275 1.48 14.30 0.55
N ARG A 276 2.26 13.97 -0.48
CA ARG A 276 3.17 14.89 -1.15
C ARG A 276 2.53 15.70 -2.27
N PHE A 277 1.40 15.25 -2.82
CA PHE A 277 0.69 15.89 -3.94
C PHE A 277 -0.81 16.10 -3.68
N CYS A 278 -1.33 15.74 -2.50
CA CYS A 278 -2.70 15.97 -2.07
C CYS A 278 -2.73 16.86 -0.82
N GLU A 279 -3.64 17.84 -0.76
CA GLU A 279 -3.86 18.64 0.45
C GLU A 279 -4.60 17.84 1.53
N GLU A 280 -5.76 17.29 1.18
CA GLU A 280 -6.67 16.55 2.04
C GLU A 280 -6.93 15.16 1.45
N ILE A 281 -6.85 14.12 2.30
CA ILE A 281 -6.87 12.72 1.86
C ILE A 281 -7.99 11.96 2.56
N HIS A 282 -8.83 11.32 1.76
CA HIS A 282 -9.94 10.48 2.19
C HIS A 282 -9.66 9.03 1.81
N LEU A 283 -9.88 8.12 2.74
CA LEU A 283 -9.60 6.69 2.59
C LEU A 283 -10.92 5.92 2.60
N TYR A 284 -11.11 5.08 1.59
CA TYR A 284 -12.28 4.21 1.42
C TYR A 284 -11.79 2.77 1.25
N GLY A 285 -12.50 1.78 1.80
CA GLY A 285 -12.12 0.37 1.63
C GLY A 285 -10.88 -0.05 2.40
N PHE A 286 -10.52 0.68 3.46
CA PHE A 286 -9.45 0.35 4.40
C PHE A 286 -10.07 -0.35 5.61
N TRP A 287 -10.39 -1.64 5.48
CA TRP A 287 -10.97 -2.44 6.55
C TRP A 287 -10.43 -3.87 6.53
N PRO A 288 -9.49 -4.21 7.44
CA PRO A 288 -8.82 -5.50 7.43
C PRO A 288 -9.48 -6.54 8.36
N PHE A 289 -10.79 -6.44 8.62
CA PHE A 289 -11.48 -7.32 9.57
C PHE A 289 -12.65 -8.07 8.90
N PRO A 290 -12.93 -9.32 9.32
CA PRO A 290 -13.96 -10.16 8.72
C PRO A 290 -15.39 -9.76 9.04
N GLN A 291 -15.58 -8.81 9.94
CA GLN A 291 -16.89 -8.30 10.33
C GLN A 291 -16.84 -6.78 10.37
N ASP A 292 -17.97 -6.13 10.13
CA ASP A 292 -18.12 -4.69 10.31
C ASP A 292 -18.45 -4.33 11.78
N SER A 293 -18.68 -3.04 12.05
CA SER A 293 -19.05 -2.55 13.38
C SER A 293 -20.37 -3.11 13.94
N GLN A 294 -21.22 -3.71 13.10
CA GLN A 294 -22.49 -4.33 13.47
C GLN A 294 -22.40 -5.86 13.52
N GLY A 295 -21.19 -6.43 13.36
CA GLY A 295 -20.96 -7.88 13.34
C GLY A 295 -21.35 -8.55 12.02
N LYS A 296 -21.74 -7.80 10.98
CA LYS A 296 -22.06 -8.37 9.67
C LYS A 296 -20.79 -8.84 8.97
N PRO A 297 -20.79 -10.02 8.31
CA PRO A 297 -19.64 -10.49 7.56
C PRO A 297 -19.19 -9.50 6.46
N VAL A 298 -17.89 -9.26 6.41
CA VAL A 298 -17.22 -8.44 5.40
C VAL A 298 -16.35 -9.37 4.56
N LYS A 299 -16.40 -9.22 3.23
CA LYS A 299 -15.49 -9.92 2.32
C LYS A 299 -14.10 -9.30 2.37
N TYR A 300 -13.07 -10.12 2.10
CA TYR A 300 -11.70 -9.65 2.03
C TYR A 300 -11.54 -8.57 0.95
N HIS A 301 -11.99 -8.86 -0.26
CA HIS A 301 -12.15 -7.87 -1.31
C HIS A 301 -13.61 -7.70 -1.72
N TYR A 302 -13.95 -6.53 -2.26
CA TYR A 302 -15.29 -6.31 -2.81
C TYR A 302 -15.57 -7.10 -4.10
N TYR A 303 -14.51 -7.56 -4.81
CA TYR A 303 -14.63 -8.13 -6.17
C TYR A 303 -14.33 -9.62 -6.29
N ASP A 304 -13.83 -10.29 -5.24
CA ASP A 304 -13.48 -11.72 -5.30
C ASP A 304 -14.16 -12.54 -4.19
N THR A 305 -13.81 -13.83 -4.17
CA THR A 305 -14.32 -14.82 -3.22
C THR A 305 -13.37 -15.09 -2.06
N LEU A 306 -12.27 -14.33 -1.94
CA LEU A 306 -11.30 -14.54 -0.86
C LEU A 306 -11.92 -14.19 0.49
N THR A 307 -11.58 -14.99 1.49
CA THR A 307 -11.90 -14.76 2.89
C THR A 307 -10.65 -14.31 3.65
N TYR A 308 -10.85 -13.81 4.86
CA TYR A 308 -9.76 -13.33 5.70
C TYR A 308 -8.91 -14.51 6.22
N GLU A 309 -7.80 -14.82 5.52
CA GLU A 309 -6.77 -15.78 5.98
C GLU A 309 -5.55 -15.09 6.63
N TYR A 310 -5.76 -13.93 7.27
CA TYR A 310 -4.69 -13.15 7.92
C TYR A 310 -4.06 -13.81 9.14
N THR A 311 -4.69 -14.82 9.71
CA THR A 311 -4.16 -15.54 10.88
C THR A 311 -3.05 -16.52 10.50
N SER A 312 -2.78 -16.74 9.22
CA SER A 312 -1.58 -17.46 8.81
C SER A 312 -0.35 -16.59 9.12
N HIS A 313 0.63 -17.16 9.82
CA HIS A 313 1.94 -16.55 10.06
C HIS A 313 2.71 -16.23 8.76
N ALA A 314 2.11 -16.50 7.59
CA ALA A 314 2.64 -16.29 6.26
C ALA A 314 2.36 -14.88 5.67
N SER A 315 1.38 -14.12 6.20
CA SER A 315 1.14 -12.76 5.68
C SER A 315 2.30 -11.82 6.03
N PRO A 316 2.93 -11.16 5.05
CA PRO A 316 4.04 -10.24 5.31
C PRO A 316 3.58 -8.87 5.84
N HIS A 317 2.28 -8.61 5.90
CA HIS A 317 1.68 -7.33 6.23
C HIS A 317 1.03 -7.33 7.61
N THR A 318 1.16 -6.22 8.33
CA THR A 318 0.57 -6.02 9.66
C THR A 318 -0.70 -5.18 9.56
N MET A 319 -1.66 -5.57 8.73
CA MET A 319 -2.82 -4.74 8.35
C MET A 319 -3.66 -4.19 9.52
N PRO A 320 -3.96 -4.97 10.58
CA PRO A 320 -4.62 -4.41 11.77
C PRO A 320 -3.82 -3.29 12.46
N LEU A 321 -2.48 -3.34 12.42
CA LEU A 321 -1.63 -2.25 12.93
C LEU A 321 -1.70 -1.02 12.00
N GLU A 322 -1.67 -1.23 10.68
CA GLU A 322 -1.84 -0.15 9.71
C GLU A 322 -3.20 0.55 9.88
N PHE A 323 -4.29 -0.22 10.00
CA PHE A 323 -5.62 0.33 10.24
C PHE A 323 -5.71 1.11 11.54
N ARG A 324 -5.16 0.59 12.65
CA ARG A 324 -5.10 1.33 13.93
C ARG A 324 -4.34 2.65 13.80
N THR A 325 -3.25 2.64 13.03
CA THR A 325 -2.45 3.84 12.74
C THR A 325 -3.25 4.86 11.93
N LEU A 326 -3.89 4.44 10.84
CA LEU A 326 -4.74 5.30 10.01
C LEU A 326 -5.96 5.82 10.78
N SER A 327 -6.55 5.01 11.65
CA SER A 327 -7.64 5.41 12.55
C SER A 327 -7.19 6.47 13.56
N SER A 328 -5.96 6.37 14.07
CA SER A 328 -5.38 7.40 14.93
C SER A 328 -5.19 8.72 14.19
N LEU A 329 -4.68 8.66 12.96
CA LEU A 329 -4.55 9.83 12.08
C LEU A 329 -5.91 10.44 11.73
N HIS A 330 -6.93 9.61 11.54
CA HIS A 330 -8.30 10.08 11.35
C HIS A 330 -8.81 10.88 12.55
N ARG A 331 -8.67 10.35 13.77
CA ARG A 331 -9.09 11.05 15.00
C ARG A 331 -8.38 12.39 15.21
N GLN A 332 -7.16 12.52 14.70
CA GLN A 332 -6.36 13.75 14.77
C GLN A 332 -6.64 14.74 13.62
N GLY A 333 -7.51 14.37 12.67
CA GLY A 333 -7.85 15.21 11.51
C GLY A 333 -6.82 15.19 10.39
N ALA A 334 -5.82 14.31 10.41
CA ALA A 334 -4.76 14.27 9.38
C ALA A 334 -5.25 13.68 8.04
N LEU A 335 -6.22 12.77 8.11
CA LEU A 335 -6.89 12.13 6.97
C LEU A 335 -8.34 11.83 7.37
N ARG A 336 -9.23 11.58 6.42
CA ARG A 336 -10.57 11.03 6.70
C ARG A 336 -10.60 9.55 6.36
N LEU A 337 -11.09 8.71 7.28
CA LEU A 337 -11.22 7.27 7.08
C LEU A 337 -12.71 6.92 7.07
N HIS A 338 -13.19 6.43 5.94
CA HIS A 338 -14.58 6.05 5.74
C HIS A 338 -14.74 4.53 5.88
N THR A 339 -15.57 4.12 6.82
CA THR A 339 -15.83 2.70 7.15
C THR A 339 -17.32 2.34 7.12
N GLY A 340 -18.16 3.22 6.60
CA GLY A 340 -19.61 3.05 6.52
C GLY A 340 -20.15 3.50 5.17
N SER A 341 -21.49 3.53 5.05
CA SER A 341 -22.17 4.07 3.88
C SER A 341 -21.93 5.57 3.74
N CYS A 342 -21.94 6.04 2.49
CA CYS A 342 -21.95 7.46 2.15
C CYS A 342 -23.39 7.92 1.92
N ASP A 343 -23.64 9.20 2.19
CA ASP A 343 -24.94 9.79 1.91
C ASP A 343 -25.11 9.91 0.39
N VAL A 344 -26.19 9.32 -0.11
CA VAL A 344 -26.65 9.60 -1.48
C VAL A 344 -27.14 11.04 -1.44
N GLY A 345 -26.34 11.97 -1.95
CA GLY A 345 -26.72 13.38 -2.05
C GLY A 345 -28.16 13.49 -2.55
N THR A 346 -29.00 14.20 -1.79
CA THR A 346 -30.40 14.44 -2.13
C THR A 346 -30.55 15.44 -3.27
#